data_AF-A0A1V9UP91-F1
#
_entry.id   AF-A0A1V9UP91-F1
#
_cell.length_a   1.000
_cell.length_b   1.000
_cell.length_c   1.000
_cell.angle_alpha   90.00
_cell.angle_beta   90.00
_cell.angle_gamma   90.00
#
_symmetry.space_group_name_H-M   'P 1'
#
loop_
_entity.id
_entity.type
_entity.pdbx_description
1 polymer ?
#
loop_
_entity_poly.entity_id
_entity_poly.type
_entity_poly.pdbx_seq_one_letter_code
_entity_poly.pdbx_strand_id
1 'polypeptide(L)'
;MIDHLDHLVLTAVDADATVDFYTRILGMQLETFGAGRMAFRFGNQKINLHVRGKEFEPKAHVPVPGALDLCFIASIPLEQVIARLNDAQWPIIEGPVMRTGATGPIRSVYVRDPDLNLIEISELG
;
A
#
# COMPACT_ATOMS: atom_id res chain seq x y z
N MET A 1 -17.78 -15.93 -12.20
CA MET A 1 -17.49 -14.50 -12.48
C MET A 1 -16.96 -13.86 -11.19
N ILE A 2 -16.04 -12.89 -11.30
CA ILE A 2 -15.26 -12.33 -10.17
C ILE A 2 -16.09 -11.34 -9.33
N ASP A 3 -15.81 -11.27 -8.01
CA ASP A 3 -16.50 -10.41 -7.03
C ASP A 3 -15.63 -9.22 -6.58
N HIS A 4 -14.48 -9.48 -5.94
CA HIS A 4 -13.54 -8.45 -5.47
C HIS A 4 -12.08 -8.94 -5.51
N LEU A 5 -11.13 -8.01 -5.32
CA LEU A 5 -9.72 -8.34 -5.10
C LEU A 5 -9.52 -8.72 -3.62
N ASP A 6 -9.15 -9.97 -3.34
CA ASP A 6 -8.88 -10.44 -1.97
C ASP A 6 -7.53 -9.95 -1.45
N HIS A 7 -6.47 -10.17 -2.23
CA HIS A 7 -5.12 -9.72 -1.92
C HIS A 7 -4.27 -9.54 -3.17
N LEU A 8 -3.11 -8.91 -2.99
CA LEU A 8 -2.05 -8.84 -3.99
C LEU A 8 -0.70 -9.20 -3.36
N VAL A 9 0.34 -9.34 -4.19
CA VAL A 9 1.71 -9.60 -3.73
C VAL A 9 2.59 -8.40 -4.06
N LEU A 10 3.29 -7.89 -3.05
CA LEU A 10 4.34 -6.89 -3.18
C LEU A 10 5.69 -7.58 -3.06
N THR A 11 6.62 -7.27 -3.97
CA THR A 11 8.01 -7.73 -3.89
C THR A 11 8.89 -6.57 -3.43
N ALA A 12 9.47 -6.68 -2.25
CA ALA A 12 10.28 -5.64 -1.63
C ALA A 12 11.78 -5.91 -1.79
N VAL A 13 12.58 -4.85 -1.86
CA VAL A 13 14.04 -4.93 -1.73
C VAL A 13 14.46 -5.06 -0.27
N ASP A 14 13.85 -4.29 0.63
CA ASP A 14 14.14 -4.26 2.06
C ASP A 14 12.85 -4.52 2.85
N ALA A 15 12.75 -5.72 3.42
CA ALA A 15 11.56 -6.14 4.13
C ALA A 15 11.26 -5.27 5.36
N ASP A 16 12.30 -4.84 6.09
CA ASP A 16 12.12 -4.09 7.34
C ASP A 16 11.64 -2.67 7.05
N ALA A 17 12.21 -2.03 6.02
CA ALA A 17 11.75 -0.72 5.55
C ALA A 17 10.30 -0.78 5.05
N THR A 18 9.94 -1.80 4.27
CA THR A 18 8.57 -2.01 3.80
C THR A 18 7.62 -2.24 4.98
N VAL A 19 8.02 -3.04 5.96
CA VAL A 19 7.21 -3.29 7.16
C VAL A 19 6.97 -2.00 7.94
N ASP A 20 8.02 -1.21 8.20
CA ASP A 20 7.87 0.08 8.88
C ASP A 20 6.91 1.02 8.13
N PHE A 21 7.06 1.14 6.80
CA PHE A 21 6.18 1.99 6.01
C PHE A 21 4.71 1.55 6.11
N TYR A 22 4.40 0.30 5.76
CA TYR A 22 3.01 -0.16 5.71
C TYR A 22 2.35 -0.22 7.09
N THR A 23 3.12 -0.42 8.17
CA THR A 23 2.57 -0.44 9.53
C THR A 23 2.51 0.94 10.19
N ARG A 24 3.62 1.67 10.24
CA ARG A 24 3.70 2.96 10.93
C ARG A 24 3.08 4.10 10.14
N ILE A 25 3.31 4.15 8.82
CA ILE A 25 2.81 5.24 7.97
C ILE A 25 1.37 4.98 7.53
N LEU A 26 1.08 3.79 7.01
CA LEU A 26 -0.27 3.45 6.52
C LEU A 26 -1.19 2.80 7.56
N GLY A 27 -0.68 2.50 8.77
CA GLY A 27 -1.50 1.96 9.85
C GLY A 27 -2.00 0.53 9.63
N MET A 28 -1.40 -0.22 8.70
CA MET A 28 -1.79 -1.62 8.46
C MET A 28 -1.27 -2.53 9.58
N GLN A 29 -1.92 -3.68 9.76
CA GLN A 29 -1.48 -4.69 10.72
C GLN A 29 -0.54 -5.69 10.04
N LEU A 30 0.69 -5.84 10.56
CA LEU A 30 1.58 -6.92 10.16
C LEU A 30 1.05 -8.25 10.70
N GLU A 31 0.95 -9.25 9.82
CA GLU A 31 0.64 -10.62 10.17
C GLU A 31 1.75 -11.55 9.68
N THR A 32 2.06 -12.56 10.47
CA THR A 32 2.95 -13.66 10.10
C THR A 32 2.19 -14.97 10.11
N PHE A 33 2.34 -15.77 9.07
CA PHE A 33 1.63 -17.05 8.94
C PHE A 33 2.47 -18.09 8.20
N GLY A 34 2.13 -19.36 8.44
CA GLY A 34 2.84 -20.50 7.85
C GLY A 34 4.35 -20.45 8.10
N ALA A 35 5.14 -20.79 7.09
CA ALA A 35 6.60 -20.83 7.14
C ALA A 35 7.25 -19.44 7.02
N GLY A 36 6.88 -18.51 7.91
CA GLY A 36 7.46 -17.15 7.95
C GLY A 36 6.98 -16.21 6.85
N ARG A 37 5.81 -16.49 6.25
CA ARG A 37 5.19 -15.54 5.30
C ARG A 37 4.66 -14.34 6.06
N MET A 38 4.80 -13.16 5.48
CA MET A 38 4.32 -11.91 6.04
C MET A 38 3.25 -11.29 5.16
N ALA A 39 2.31 -10.58 5.77
CA ALA A 39 1.34 -9.76 5.06
C ALA A 39 0.95 -8.51 5.85
N PHE A 40 0.51 -7.49 5.14
CA PHE A 40 -0.07 -6.26 5.70
C PHE A 40 -1.58 -6.31 5.54
N ARG A 41 -2.32 -6.47 6.64
CA ARG A 41 -3.78 -6.52 6.65
C ARG A 41 -4.38 -5.12 6.83
N PHE A 42 -5.40 -4.82 6.04
CA PHE A 42 -6.19 -3.59 6.11
C PHE A 42 -7.64 -3.88 5.71
N GLY A 43 -8.61 -3.42 6.52
CA GLY A 43 -10.01 -3.79 6.32
C GLY A 43 -10.19 -5.32 6.24
N ASN A 44 -10.77 -5.80 5.14
CA ASN A 44 -10.98 -7.22 4.84
C ASN A 44 -10.01 -7.76 3.77
N GLN A 45 -8.91 -7.04 3.49
CA GLN A 45 -7.94 -7.36 2.45
C GLN A 45 -6.52 -7.41 3.02
N LYS A 46 -5.56 -7.87 2.21
CA LYS A 46 -4.15 -7.83 2.59
C LYS A 46 -3.20 -7.68 1.40
N ILE A 47 -1.97 -7.29 1.70
CA ILE A 47 -0.83 -7.37 0.78
C ILE A 47 0.13 -8.43 1.32
N ASN A 48 0.36 -9.50 0.57
CA ASN A 48 1.40 -10.47 0.91
C ASN A 48 2.77 -9.88 0.53
N LEU A 49 3.75 -10.05 1.41
CA LEU A 49 5.11 -9.58 1.21
C LEU A 49 6.01 -10.71 0.73
N HIS A 50 6.63 -10.51 -0.44
CA HIS A 50 7.79 -11.28 -0.91
C HIS A 50 9.03 -10.40 -0.83
N VAL A 51 10.19 -11.01 -0.62
CA VAL A 51 11.49 -10.32 -0.65
C VAL A 51 12.19 -10.67 -1.94
N ARG A 52 12.76 -9.68 -2.64
CA ARG A 52 13.49 -9.87 -3.90
C ARG A 52 14.58 -10.92 -3.75
N GLY A 53 14.58 -11.91 -4.64
CA GLY A 53 15.50 -13.05 -4.61
C GLY A 53 15.11 -14.16 -3.61
N LYS A 54 14.02 -14.00 -2.87
CA LYS A 54 13.45 -14.98 -1.94
C LYS A 54 11.93 -15.12 -2.12
N GLU A 55 11.44 -14.88 -3.33
CA GLU A 55 10.01 -14.95 -3.59
C GLU A 55 9.51 -16.41 -3.53
N PHE A 56 8.26 -16.59 -3.11
CA PHE A 56 7.60 -17.88 -3.15
C PHE A 56 6.99 -18.14 -4.54
N GLU A 57 7.01 -19.40 -4.98
CA GLU A 57 6.30 -19.83 -6.19
C GLU A 57 4.87 -20.29 -5.88
N PRO A 58 3.91 -20.10 -6.81
CA PRO A 58 4.04 -19.32 -8.04
C PRO A 58 4.06 -17.81 -7.76
N LYS A 59 4.69 -17.04 -8.65
CA LYS A 59 4.73 -15.56 -8.59
C LYS A 59 4.47 -14.91 -9.95
N ALA A 60 4.41 -13.58 -9.95
CA ALA A 60 4.36 -12.80 -11.19
C ALA A 60 5.54 -13.18 -12.10
N HIS A 61 5.33 -13.17 -13.41
CA HIS A 61 6.37 -13.54 -14.38
C HIS A 61 7.66 -12.72 -14.21
N VAL A 62 7.50 -11.43 -13.90
CA VAL A 62 8.60 -10.52 -13.55
C VAL A 62 8.23 -9.80 -12.24
N PRO A 63 8.68 -10.29 -11.07
CA PRO A 63 8.44 -9.62 -9.80
C PRO A 63 9.38 -8.42 -9.68
N VAL A 64 8.84 -7.21 -9.88
CA VAL A 64 9.62 -5.96 -9.91
C VAL A 64 9.25 -5.08 -8.71
N PRO A 65 10.18 -4.82 -7.77
CA PRO A 65 9.98 -3.79 -6.76
C PRO A 65 9.79 -2.42 -7.41
N GLY A 66 8.86 -1.63 -6.88
CA GLY A 66 8.56 -0.29 -7.40
C GLY A 66 7.60 -0.26 -8.60
N ALA A 67 7.09 -1.41 -9.04
CA ALA A 67 6.19 -1.50 -10.20
C ALA A 67 4.70 -1.35 -9.86
N LEU A 68 4.34 -1.26 -8.58
CA LEU A 68 2.94 -1.12 -8.16
C LEU A 68 2.50 0.35 -8.16
N ASP A 69 1.25 0.55 -8.56
CA ASP A 69 0.52 1.81 -8.49
C ASP A 69 -0.84 1.48 -7.87
N LEU A 70 -1.03 1.87 -6.60
CA LEU A 70 -2.13 1.40 -5.76
C LEU A 70 -2.88 2.58 -5.15
N CYS A 71 -4.21 2.54 -5.22
CA CYS A 71 -5.09 3.51 -4.57
C CYS A 71 -5.84 2.86 -3.41
N PHE A 72 -5.73 3.46 -2.23
CA PHE A 72 -6.42 3.05 -1.00
C PHE A 72 -7.40 4.12 -0.57
N ILE A 73 -8.61 3.70 -0.19
CA ILE A 73 -9.56 4.58 0.51
C ILE A 73 -9.22 4.58 2.00
N ALA A 74 -8.88 5.76 2.53
CA ALA A 74 -8.58 5.96 3.93
C ALA A 74 -9.83 5.79 4.80
N SER A 75 -9.65 5.21 5.99
CA SER A 75 -10.72 5.09 7.01
C SER A 75 -10.87 6.35 7.88
N ILE A 76 -10.04 7.36 7.62
CA ILE A 76 -10.03 8.66 8.29
C ILE A 76 -10.05 9.78 7.24
N PRO A 77 -10.49 11.01 7.58
CA PRO A 77 -10.46 12.13 6.64
C PRO A 77 -9.07 12.40 6.06
N LEU A 78 -9.02 12.81 4.80
CA LEU A 78 -7.76 13.04 4.07
C LEU A 78 -6.88 14.10 4.74
N GLU A 79 -7.46 15.10 5.40
CA GLU A 79 -6.70 16.09 6.19
C GLU A 79 -5.91 15.41 7.33
N GLN A 80 -6.48 14.39 7.97
CA GLN A 80 -5.79 13.65 9.03
C GLN A 80 -4.70 12.74 8.45
N VAL A 81 -4.92 12.18 7.25
CA VAL A 81 -3.87 11.46 6.52
C VAL A 81 -2.69 12.39 6.24
N ILE A 82 -2.95 13.58 5.68
CA ILE A 82 -1.92 14.56 5.36
C ILE A 82 -1.15 14.99 6.61
N ALA A 83 -1.84 15.25 7.72
CA ALA A 83 -1.21 15.58 8.99
C ALA A 83 -0.27 14.47 9.46
N ARG A 84 -0.72 13.21 9.44
CA ARG A 84 0.10 12.05 9.82
C ARG A 84 1.34 11.87 8.94
N LEU A 85 1.19 12.06 7.62
CA LEU A 85 2.31 12.01 6.69
C LEU A 85 3.34 13.10 7.00
N ASN A 86 2.89 14.32 7.26
CA ASN A 86 3.77 15.44 7.63
C ASN A 86 4.47 15.22 8.98
N ASP A 87 3.75 14.73 9.99
CA ASP A 87 4.30 14.41 11.32
C ASP A 87 5.37 13.30 11.23
N ALA A 88 5.14 12.31 10.36
CA ALA A 88 6.09 11.26 10.05
C ALA A 88 7.22 11.69 9.10
N GLN A 89 7.20 12.94 8.63
CA GLN A 89 8.10 13.51 7.63
C GLN A 89 8.16 12.69 6.33
N TRP A 90 7.04 12.10 5.93
CA TRP A 90 6.92 11.31 4.70
C TRP A 90 6.46 12.20 3.53
N PRO A 91 7.27 12.36 2.46
CA PRO A 91 6.97 13.34 1.41
C PRO A 91 5.70 13.02 0.62
N ILE A 92 4.84 14.04 0.49
CA ILE A 92 3.72 14.04 -0.46
C ILE A 92 4.24 14.53 -1.81
N ILE A 93 4.02 13.72 -2.85
CA ILE A 93 4.40 14.00 -4.24
C ILE A 93 3.42 14.98 -4.87
N GLU A 94 2.13 14.75 -4.65
CA GLU A 94 1.04 15.54 -5.20
C GLU A 94 -0.18 15.42 -4.26
N GLY A 95 -0.97 16.49 -4.18
CA GLY A 95 -2.27 16.49 -3.50
C GLY A 95 -2.39 17.52 -2.38
N PRO A 96 -3.61 17.73 -1.84
CA PRO A 96 -4.85 17.04 -2.23
C PRO A 96 -5.36 17.47 -3.61
N VAL A 97 -5.76 16.51 -4.44
CA VAL A 97 -6.28 16.74 -5.80
C VAL A 97 -7.48 15.83 -6.10
N MET A 98 -8.36 16.26 -6.99
CA MET A 98 -9.50 15.44 -7.42
C MET A 98 -9.05 14.37 -8.43
N ARG A 99 -9.61 13.17 -8.28
CA ARG A 99 -9.42 12.01 -9.16
C ARG A 99 -10.72 11.25 -9.36
N THR A 100 -10.71 10.29 -10.27
CA THR A 100 -11.82 9.39 -10.54
C THR A 100 -11.53 8.05 -9.88
N GLY A 101 -12.25 7.72 -8.82
CA GLY A 101 -12.22 6.40 -8.19
C GLY A 101 -13.14 5.41 -8.90
N ALA A 102 -13.10 4.15 -8.45
CA ALA A 102 -13.90 3.08 -9.03
C ALA A 102 -15.42 3.31 -8.93
N THR A 103 -15.88 4.02 -7.89
CA THR A 103 -17.31 4.24 -7.59
C THR A 103 -17.75 5.70 -7.73
N GLY A 104 -16.84 6.62 -8.01
CA GLY A 104 -17.13 8.05 -8.08
C GLY A 104 -15.89 8.94 -7.90
N PRO A 105 -16.05 10.28 -7.86
CA PRO A 105 -14.97 11.20 -7.58
C PRO A 105 -14.35 10.95 -6.21
N ILE A 106 -13.03 11.03 -6.12
CA ILE A 106 -12.25 10.91 -4.88
C ILE A 106 -11.29 12.08 -4.78
N ARG A 107 -10.87 12.38 -3.55
CA ARG A 107 -9.81 13.36 -3.27
C ARG A 107 -8.58 12.61 -2.76
N SER A 108 -7.42 12.86 -3.35
CA SER A 108 -6.25 11.99 -3.22
C SER A 108 -4.97 12.77 -2.88
N VAL A 109 -4.08 12.12 -2.16
CA VAL A 109 -2.65 12.47 -2.06
C VAL A 109 -1.78 11.29 -2.49
N TYR A 110 -0.60 11.58 -2.99
CA TYR A 110 0.34 10.59 -3.53
C TYR A 110 1.65 10.58 -2.74
N VAL A 111 2.15 9.39 -2.42
CA VAL A 111 3.46 9.18 -1.79
C VAL A 111 4.20 8.02 -2.48
N ARG A 112 5.49 7.86 -2.19
CA ARG A 112 6.25 6.65 -2.53
C ARG A 112 6.41 5.78 -1.29
N ASP A 113 6.29 4.47 -1.47
CA ASP A 113 6.81 3.52 -0.48
C ASP A 113 8.35 3.38 -0.61
N PRO A 114 9.02 2.58 0.23
CA PRO A 114 10.48 2.41 0.18
C PRO A 114 11.04 1.87 -1.15
N ASP A 115 10.25 1.10 -1.90
CA ASP A 115 10.62 0.54 -3.20
C ASP A 115 10.20 1.45 -4.36
N LEU A 116 9.63 2.62 -4.07
CA LEU A 116 9.10 3.60 -5.03
C LEU A 116 7.81 3.16 -5.73
N ASN A 117 7.05 2.21 -5.17
CA ASN A 117 5.68 2.01 -5.60
C ASN A 117 4.89 3.32 -5.41
N LEU A 118 3.99 3.64 -6.34
CA LEU A 118 3.12 4.80 -6.20
C LEU A 118 1.94 4.43 -5.29
N ILE A 119 1.81 5.12 -4.18
CA ILE A 119 0.72 4.92 -3.23
C ILE A 119 -0.16 6.16 -3.25
N GLU A 120 -1.37 5.99 -3.77
CA GLU A 120 -2.44 6.96 -3.69
C GLU A 120 -3.29 6.66 -2.44
N ILE A 121 -3.48 7.67 -1.60
CA ILE A 121 -4.35 7.61 -0.42
C ILE A 121 -5.47 8.61 -0.62
N SER A 122 -6.71 8.12 -0.56
CA SER A 122 -7.86 8.88 -1.02
C SER A 122 -9.03 8.80 -0.06
N GLU A 123 -9.95 9.75 -0.16
CA GLU A 123 -11.26 9.67 0.46
C GLU A 123 -12.36 9.78 -0.60
N LEU A 124 -13.51 9.16 -0.32
CA LEU A 124 -14.71 9.35 -1.13
C LEU A 124 -15.25 10.76 -0.92
N GLY A 125 -15.61 11.43 -2.02
CA GLY A 125 -16.24 12.76 -1.99
C GLY A 125 -17.66 12.75 -1.45
#